data_AF-A0A946M9W0-F1
#
_entry.id   AF-A0A946M9W0-F1
#
_cell.length_a   1.000
_cell.length_b   1.000
_cell.length_c   1.000
_cell.angle_alpha   90.00
_cell.angle_beta   90.00
_cell.angle_gamma   90.00
#
_symmetry.space_group_name_H-M   'P 1'
#
loop_
_entity.id
_entity.type
_entity.pdbx_description
1 polymer ?
#
loop_
_entity_poly.entity_id
_entity_poly.type
_entity_poly.pdbx_seq_one_letter_code
_entity_poly.pdbx_strand_id
1 'polypeptide(L)'
;MPEPQALRNDIRNRCREIASKIDKSRPMTTDEMEVVVRQILAEMDLEEHFIGWTMVMFASEFWRDQVAAVPPSRRLFLLPHCLKHSEGCPADYDQFGLDCKTCGACSIADFRGLAEDLGYRVLVAEGSPIVLKIIVSGYVDAVVGVACLNVLEKAVDKILLAGIPCMAVPLLSDDCRNTSVDEQWVDEMIRLEYDNSTPQTCTYMHLMRASAALFDPDTLEELIPRIRGTIRIDENSNAANLAAMDPIGATEAVAYDFLSKGGKHSRPFITLATYDAMTGGQAT
;
A
#
# COMPACT_ATOMS: atom_id res chain seq x y z
N MET A 1 -8.77 -7.04 20.39
CA MET A 1 -9.59 -5.98 19.77
C MET A 1 -10.61 -5.48 20.78
N PRO A 2 -10.99 -4.19 20.79
CA PRO A 2 -12.03 -3.69 21.68
C PRO A 2 -13.41 -4.31 21.37
N GLU A 3 -14.12 -4.72 22.42
CA GLU A 3 -15.50 -5.19 22.37
C GLU A 3 -16.34 -4.45 23.44
N PRO A 4 -17.62 -4.14 23.19
CA PRO A 4 -18.41 -4.43 21.99
C PRO A 4 -18.14 -3.45 20.82
N GLN A 5 -18.86 -3.60 19.71
CA GLN A 5 -18.80 -2.68 18.56
C GLN A 5 -19.02 -1.20 18.94
N ALA A 6 -19.85 -0.92 19.95
CA ALA A 6 -20.04 0.43 20.47
C ALA A 6 -18.72 1.05 20.96
N LEU A 7 -17.89 0.28 21.69
CA LEU A 7 -16.59 0.74 22.15
C LEU A 7 -15.63 1.01 20.97
N ARG A 8 -15.66 0.17 19.93
CA ARG A 8 -14.87 0.42 18.70
C ARG A 8 -15.26 1.72 18.03
N ASN A 9 -16.57 2.00 17.93
CA ASN A 9 -17.09 3.24 17.38
C ASN A 9 -16.65 4.45 18.22
N ASP A 10 -16.71 4.36 19.55
CA ASP A 10 -16.29 5.44 20.45
C ASP A 10 -14.81 5.77 20.29
N ILE A 11 -13.93 4.75 20.27
CA ILE A 11 -12.48 4.96 20.06
C ILE A 11 -12.22 5.57 18.68
N ARG A 12 -12.87 5.06 17.62
CA ARG A 12 -12.71 5.58 16.25
C ARG A 12 -13.17 7.04 16.13
N ASN A 13 -14.30 7.39 16.75
CA ASN A 13 -14.78 8.76 16.79
C ASN A 13 -13.79 9.68 17.52
N ARG A 14 -13.24 9.22 18.65
CA ARG A 14 -12.22 9.97 19.38
C ARG A 14 -10.94 10.17 18.57
N CYS A 15 -10.50 9.14 17.84
CA CYS A 15 -9.38 9.24 16.92
C CYS A 15 -9.64 10.30 15.84
N ARG A 16 -10.83 10.31 15.23
CA ARG A 16 -11.23 11.30 14.21
C ARG A 16 -11.21 12.73 14.74
N GLU A 17 -11.76 12.96 15.93
CA GLU A 17 -11.76 14.28 16.58
C GLU A 17 -10.35 14.84 16.77
N ILE A 18 -9.41 14.00 17.21
CA ILE A 18 -8.03 14.43 17.46
C ILE A 18 -7.25 14.58 16.15
N ALA A 19 -7.41 13.63 15.23
CA ALA A 19 -6.79 13.67 13.90
C ALA A 19 -7.16 14.94 13.12
N SER A 20 -8.39 15.46 13.28
CA SER A 20 -8.85 16.70 12.63
C SER A 20 -8.10 17.96 13.07
N LYS A 21 -7.43 17.93 14.23
CA LYS A 21 -6.74 19.09 14.83
C LYS A 21 -5.23 19.07 14.60
N ILE A 22 -4.71 18.00 14.03
CA ILE A 22 -3.28 17.81 13.82
C ILE A 22 -2.87 18.42 12.48
N ASP A 23 -1.69 19.03 12.45
CA ASP A 23 -1.09 19.45 11.19
C ASP A 23 -0.74 18.23 10.34
N LYS A 24 -1.33 18.17 9.15
CA LYS A 24 -1.14 17.08 8.19
C LYS A 24 -0.18 17.44 7.06
N SER A 25 0.56 18.55 7.17
CA SER A 25 1.56 18.97 6.17
C SER A 25 2.69 17.95 6.03
N ARG A 26 3.04 17.26 7.12
CA ARG A 26 4.01 16.14 7.13
C ARG A 26 3.39 14.87 7.68
N PRO A 27 3.88 13.68 7.25
CA PRO A 27 3.54 12.44 7.90
C PRO A 27 3.95 12.46 9.38
N MET A 28 3.11 11.88 10.23
CA MET A 28 3.42 11.64 11.63
C MET A 28 4.35 10.43 11.77
N THR A 29 5.31 10.46 12.69
CA THR A 29 6.12 9.27 12.99
C THR A 29 5.35 8.28 13.87
N THR A 30 5.78 7.02 13.88
CA THR A 30 5.18 6.00 14.76
C THR A 30 5.24 6.40 16.24
N ASP A 31 6.36 6.97 16.69
CA ASP A 31 6.53 7.41 18.08
C ASP A 31 5.60 8.57 18.43
N GLU A 32 5.45 9.55 17.54
CA GLU A 32 4.50 10.66 17.71
C GLU A 32 3.06 10.14 17.80
N MET A 33 2.72 9.19 16.95
CA MET A 33 1.40 8.55 16.91
C MET A 33 1.12 7.75 18.18
N GLU A 34 2.09 6.97 18.65
CA GLU A 34 1.95 6.19 19.88
C GLU A 34 1.68 7.08 21.09
N VAL A 35 2.37 8.22 21.20
CA VAL A 35 2.12 9.21 22.27
C VAL A 35 0.68 9.70 22.24
N VAL A 36 0.16 10.07 21.06
CA VAL A 36 -1.23 10.54 20.91
C VAL A 36 -2.21 9.43 21.27
N VAL A 37 -1.97 8.21 20.80
CA VAL A 37 -2.84 7.05 21.06
C VAL A 37 -2.87 6.67 22.55
N ARG A 38 -1.72 6.68 23.23
CA ARG A 38 -1.68 6.45 24.68
C ARG A 38 -2.48 7.50 25.44
N GLN A 39 -2.43 8.76 25.01
CA GLN A 39 -3.25 9.81 25.59
C GLN A 39 -4.75 9.57 25.34
N ILE A 40 -5.15 9.16 24.13
CA ILE A 40 -6.53 8.79 23.81
C ILE A 40 -7.04 7.70 24.76
N LEU A 41 -6.27 6.62 24.92
CA LEU A 41 -6.67 5.50 25.78
C LEU A 41 -6.76 5.92 27.25
N ALA A 42 -5.80 6.73 27.73
CA ALA A 42 -5.83 7.24 29.11
C ALA A 42 -7.04 8.16 29.37
N GLU A 43 -7.40 9.04 28.45
CA GLU A 43 -8.57 9.92 28.57
C GLU A 43 -9.90 9.14 28.57
N MET A 44 -9.92 7.98 27.91
CA MET A 44 -11.08 7.09 27.85
C MET A 44 -11.10 6.03 28.97
N ASP A 45 -10.12 6.03 29.87
CA ASP A 45 -9.93 5.00 30.92
C ASP A 45 -9.85 3.57 30.35
N LEU A 46 -9.12 3.42 29.24
CA LEU A 46 -8.93 2.16 28.53
C LEU A 46 -7.52 1.59 28.73
N GLU A 47 -7.42 0.27 28.66
CA GLU A 47 -6.17 -0.46 28.86
C GLU A 47 -5.18 -0.30 27.69
N GLU A 48 -3.88 -0.35 28.00
CA GLU A 48 -2.79 -0.23 27.02
C GLU A 48 -2.75 -1.35 25.98
N HIS A 49 -3.37 -2.50 26.23
CA HIS A 49 -3.37 -3.60 25.27
C HIS A 49 -4.14 -3.25 23.96
N PHE A 50 -4.89 -2.14 23.94
CA PHE A 50 -5.54 -1.61 22.74
C PHE A 50 -4.68 -0.64 21.93
N ILE A 51 -3.43 -0.37 22.31
CA ILE A 51 -2.56 0.60 21.62
C ILE A 51 -2.44 0.29 20.13
N GLY A 52 -2.02 -0.91 19.77
CA GLY A 52 -1.78 -1.26 18.36
C GLY A 52 -3.03 -1.14 17.49
N TRP A 53 -4.18 -1.61 18.00
CA TRP A 53 -5.47 -1.44 17.32
C TRP A 53 -5.86 0.04 17.15
N THR A 54 -5.67 0.83 18.20
CA THR A 54 -6.01 2.27 18.21
C THR A 54 -5.07 3.06 17.30
N MET A 55 -3.80 2.68 17.18
CA MET A 55 -2.85 3.24 16.22
C MET A 55 -3.33 3.06 14.79
N VAL A 56 -3.85 1.88 14.42
CA VAL A 56 -4.38 1.64 13.07
C VAL A 56 -5.61 2.53 12.79
N MET A 57 -6.51 2.67 13.77
CA MET A 57 -7.66 3.56 13.65
C MET A 57 -7.25 5.02 13.52
N PHE A 58 -6.33 5.44 14.37
CA PHE A 58 -5.82 6.79 14.36
C PHE A 58 -5.09 7.12 13.05
N ALA A 59 -4.23 6.23 12.56
CA ALA A 59 -3.57 6.38 11.26
C ALA A 59 -4.58 6.54 10.12
N SER A 60 -5.65 5.73 10.12
CA SER A 60 -6.70 5.80 9.11
C SER A 60 -7.45 7.13 9.14
N GLU A 61 -7.78 7.64 10.33
CA GLU A 61 -8.48 8.93 10.46
C GLU A 61 -7.53 10.14 10.25
N PHE A 62 -6.23 9.99 10.53
CA PHE A 62 -5.20 10.98 10.17
C PHE A 62 -5.13 11.18 8.65
N TRP A 63 -5.03 10.08 7.90
CA TRP A 63 -4.90 10.09 6.44
C TRP A 63 -6.23 10.23 5.66
N ARG A 64 -7.38 10.23 6.35
CA ARG A 64 -8.70 10.23 5.70
C ARG A 64 -8.82 11.29 4.60
N ASP A 65 -8.44 12.54 4.90
CA ASP A 65 -8.60 13.64 3.95
C ASP A 65 -7.64 13.49 2.76
N GLN A 66 -6.41 13.01 2.99
CA GLN A 66 -5.45 12.75 1.91
C GLN A 66 -5.89 11.60 1.01
N VAL A 67 -6.53 10.57 1.57
CA VAL A 67 -7.14 9.52 0.76
C VAL A 67 -8.33 10.09 -0.03
N ALA A 68 -9.15 10.96 0.58
CA ALA A 68 -10.22 11.67 -0.10
C ALA A 68 -9.70 12.52 -1.27
N ALA A 69 -8.51 13.12 -1.14
CA ALA A 69 -7.85 13.91 -2.18
C ALA A 69 -7.25 13.10 -3.34
N VAL A 70 -7.20 11.77 -3.24
CA VAL A 70 -6.83 10.89 -4.36
C VAL A 70 -8.09 10.42 -5.07
N PRO A 71 -8.21 10.53 -6.41
CA PRO A 71 -9.38 10.01 -7.14
C PRO A 71 -9.55 8.50 -6.93
N PRO A 72 -10.78 7.96 -6.82
CA PRO A 72 -11.03 6.52 -6.69
C PRO A 72 -10.26 5.66 -7.70
N SER A 73 -10.13 6.10 -8.95
CA SER A 73 -9.36 5.41 -10.00
C SER A 73 -7.86 5.24 -9.74
N ARG A 74 -7.33 5.98 -8.75
CA ARG A 74 -5.95 5.94 -8.28
C ARG A 74 -5.84 5.45 -6.83
N ARG A 75 -6.92 4.89 -6.26
CA ARG A 75 -6.92 4.20 -4.97
C ARG A 75 -6.84 2.68 -5.19
N LEU A 76 -5.93 2.03 -4.47
CA LEU A 76 -5.89 0.57 -4.36
C LEU A 76 -6.78 0.14 -3.20
N PHE A 77 -7.76 -0.72 -3.45
CA PHE A 77 -8.48 -1.44 -2.41
C PHE A 77 -7.90 -2.85 -2.24
N LEU A 78 -7.30 -3.10 -1.09
CA LEU A 78 -6.67 -4.37 -0.76
C LEU A 78 -7.57 -5.19 0.17
N LEU A 79 -7.90 -6.40 -0.28
CA LEU A 79 -8.67 -7.37 0.50
C LEU A 79 -7.79 -8.56 0.91
N PRO A 80 -7.92 -9.07 2.14
CA PRO A 80 -7.18 -10.23 2.58
C PRO A 80 -7.89 -11.48 2.08
N HIS A 81 -7.13 -12.46 1.59
CA HIS A 81 -7.71 -13.74 1.19
C HIS A 81 -8.32 -14.49 2.40
N CYS A 82 -7.98 -14.13 3.65
CA CYS A 82 -8.53 -14.75 4.86
C CYS A 82 -10.06 -14.59 5.00
N LEU A 83 -10.66 -13.61 4.31
CA LEU A 83 -12.11 -13.47 4.20
C LEU A 83 -12.76 -14.55 3.32
N LYS A 84 -11.96 -15.27 2.51
CA LYS A 84 -12.44 -16.37 1.67
C LYS A 84 -13.03 -17.46 2.55
N HIS A 85 -14.22 -17.93 2.18
CA HIS A 85 -14.76 -19.14 2.77
C HIS A 85 -13.92 -20.34 2.34
N SER A 86 -13.30 -21.03 3.31
CA SER A 86 -12.26 -22.04 3.05
C SER A 86 -12.72 -23.23 2.20
N GLU A 87 -13.98 -23.63 2.32
CA GLU A 87 -14.53 -24.83 1.66
C GLU A 87 -15.47 -24.50 0.50
N GLY A 88 -16.12 -23.33 0.54
CA GLY A 88 -17.15 -22.95 -0.44
C GLY A 88 -16.66 -22.12 -1.62
N CYS A 89 -15.42 -21.58 -1.58
CA CYS A 89 -14.96 -20.65 -2.60
C CYS A 89 -14.09 -21.33 -3.68
N PRO A 90 -14.52 -21.33 -4.96
CA PRO A 90 -13.83 -21.99 -6.07
C PRO A 90 -12.67 -21.17 -6.66
N ALA A 91 -12.31 -20.05 -6.03
CA ALA A 91 -11.29 -19.14 -6.56
C ALA A 91 -9.87 -19.73 -6.44
N ASP A 92 -9.12 -19.63 -7.54
CA ASP A 92 -7.72 -20.01 -7.66
C ASP A 92 -6.79 -18.81 -7.37
N TYR A 93 -5.50 -19.09 -7.24
CA TYR A 93 -4.46 -18.07 -7.07
C TYR A 93 -3.65 -17.92 -8.35
N ASP A 94 -3.42 -16.68 -8.75
CA ASP A 94 -2.45 -16.33 -9.77
C ASP A 94 -1.23 -15.60 -9.16
N GLN A 95 -0.36 -15.07 -10.02
CA GLN A 95 0.85 -14.35 -9.60
C GLN A 95 0.58 -13.00 -8.90
N PHE A 96 -0.65 -12.48 -9.00
CA PHE A 96 -1.06 -11.21 -8.41
C PHE A 96 -1.90 -11.41 -7.16
N GLY A 97 -2.72 -12.47 -7.10
CA GLY A 97 -3.58 -12.74 -5.94
C GLY A 97 -4.65 -13.81 -6.19
N LEU A 98 -5.70 -13.77 -5.38
CA LEU A 98 -6.87 -14.62 -5.49
C LEU A 98 -7.80 -14.10 -6.61
N ASP A 99 -8.06 -14.95 -7.61
CA ASP A 99 -8.99 -14.64 -8.70
C ASP A 99 -10.43 -14.96 -8.29
N CYS A 100 -11.07 -14.01 -7.61
CA CYS A 100 -12.44 -14.16 -7.11
C CYS A 100 -13.44 -14.34 -8.26
N LYS A 101 -14.13 -15.48 -8.27
CA LYS A 101 -15.17 -15.87 -9.25
C LYS A 101 -16.59 -15.40 -8.91
N THR A 102 -16.73 -14.47 -7.95
CA THR A 102 -18.04 -13.92 -7.54
C THR A 102 -19.04 -15.00 -7.10
N CYS A 103 -18.55 -16.01 -6.36
CA CYS A 103 -19.34 -17.18 -5.99
C CYS A 103 -20.40 -16.94 -4.89
N GLY A 104 -20.37 -15.78 -4.23
CA GLY A 104 -21.29 -15.44 -3.13
C GLY A 104 -21.00 -16.11 -1.79
N ALA A 105 -19.92 -16.90 -1.66
CA ALA A 105 -19.60 -17.60 -0.42
C ALA A 105 -18.98 -16.70 0.69
N CYS A 106 -18.60 -15.47 0.36
CA CYS A 106 -17.98 -14.50 1.28
C CYS A 106 -18.20 -13.07 0.78
N SER A 107 -17.97 -12.08 1.64
CA SER A 107 -18.16 -10.64 1.37
C SER A 107 -17.13 -10.03 0.41
N ILE A 108 -16.10 -10.77 0.00
CA ILE A 108 -15.08 -10.30 -0.96
C ILE A 108 -15.74 -9.85 -2.27
N ALA A 109 -16.72 -10.60 -2.77
CA ALA A 109 -17.39 -10.29 -4.02
C ALA A 109 -18.16 -8.96 -3.95
N ASP A 110 -18.85 -8.71 -2.83
CA ASP A 110 -19.65 -7.52 -2.62
C ASP A 110 -18.77 -6.27 -2.51
N PHE A 111 -17.71 -6.33 -1.69
CA PHE A 111 -16.77 -5.22 -1.55
C PHE A 111 -16.00 -4.94 -2.85
N ARG A 112 -15.61 -6.00 -3.57
CA ARG A 112 -14.95 -5.86 -4.87
C ARG A 112 -15.86 -5.15 -5.86
N GLY A 113 -17.11 -5.61 -6.01
CA GLY A 113 -18.07 -5.00 -6.94
C GLY A 113 -18.30 -3.53 -6.62
N LEU A 114 -18.54 -3.21 -5.34
CA LEU A 114 -18.72 -1.83 -4.89
C LEU A 114 -17.51 -0.94 -5.22
N ALA A 115 -16.30 -1.41 -4.95
CA ALA A 115 -15.08 -0.65 -5.17
C ALA A 115 -14.79 -0.48 -6.68
N GLU A 116 -14.96 -1.54 -7.48
CA GLU A 116 -14.78 -1.50 -8.94
C GLU A 116 -15.79 -0.54 -9.60
N ASP A 117 -17.05 -0.52 -9.15
CA ASP A 117 -18.09 0.41 -9.64
C ASP A 117 -17.73 1.88 -9.40
N LEU A 118 -17.03 2.17 -8.29
CA LEU A 118 -16.51 3.50 -7.98
C LEU A 118 -15.16 3.78 -8.68
N GLY A 119 -14.59 2.80 -9.39
CA GLY A 119 -13.38 2.93 -10.18
C GLY A 119 -12.09 2.48 -9.49
N TYR A 120 -12.16 1.96 -8.26
CA TYR A 120 -10.98 1.50 -7.53
C TYR A 120 -10.23 0.41 -8.30
N ARG A 121 -8.92 0.34 -8.08
CA ARG A 121 -8.16 -0.87 -8.38
C ARG A 121 -8.33 -1.82 -7.21
N VAL A 122 -8.84 -3.03 -7.44
CA VAL A 122 -9.03 -4.02 -6.37
C VAL A 122 -8.01 -5.13 -6.51
N LEU A 123 -7.41 -5.50 -5.38
CA LEU A 123 -6.49 -6.63 -5.29
C LEU A 123 -6.86 -7.49 -4.09
N VAL A 124 -6.97 -8.80 -4.30
CA VAL A 124 -7.14 -9.78 -3.21
C VAL A 124 -5.84 -10.54 -3.08
N ALA A 125 -4.98 -10.20 -2.13
CA ALA A 125 -3.64 -10.79 -2.06
C ALA A 125 -3.16 -11.01 -0.63
N GLU A 126 -2.18 -11.91 -0.46
CA GLU A 126 -1.40 -12.02 0.75
C GLU A 126 -0.07 -11.27 0.56
N GLY A 127 0.21 -10.33 1.45
CA GLY A 127 1.54 -9.75 1.58
C GLY A 127 1.69 -8.30 1.13
N SER A 128 2.49 -7.59 1.92
CA SER A 128 2.86 -6.19 1.74
C SER A 128 3.82 -5.87 0.56
N PRO A 129 4.65 -6.80 0.01
CA PRO A 129 5.59 -6.42 -1.05
C PRO A 129 4.94 -5.99 -2.37
N ILE A 130 3.83 -6.62 -2.77
CA ILE A 130 3.16 -6.31 -4.04
C ILE A 130 2.54 -4.91 -4.01
N VAL A 131 2.01 -4.50 -2.85
CA VAL A 131 1.38 -3.19 -2.64
C VAL A 131 2.40 -2.08 -2.91
N LEU A 132 3.59 -2.16 -2.31
CA LEU A 132 4.65 -1.19 -2.55
C LEU A 132 5.06 -1.14 -4.03
N LYS A 133 5.12 -2.29 -4.72
CA LYS A 133 5.43 -2.32 -6.15
C LYS A 133 4.38 -1.58 -6.98
N ILE A 134 3.08 -1.75 -6.69
CA ILE A 134 1.98 -1.05 -7.39
C ILE A 134 2.06 0.46 -7.16
N ILE A 135 2.39 0.88 -5.94
CA ILE A 135 2.55 2.28 -5.56
C ILE A 135 3.74 2.93 -6.29
N VAL A 136 4.90 2.27 -6.25
CA VAL A 136 6.17 2.76 -6.85
C VAL A 136 6.13 2.73 -8.38
N SER A 137 5.32 1.86 -9.00
CA SER A 137 5.11 1.88 -10.45
C SER A 137 4.12 2.96 -10.91
N GLY A 138 3.50 3.69 -9.98
CA GLY A 138 2.66 4.84 -10.32
C GLY A 138 1.20 4.52 -10.67
N TYR A 139 0.77 3.27 -10.50
CA TYR A 139 -0.62 2.88 -10.79
C TYR A 139 -1.63 3.44 -9.78
N VAL A 140 -1.22 3.64 -8.53
CA VAL A 140 -2.06 4.11 -7.43
C VAL A 140 -1.29 5.08 -6.54
N ASP A 141 -1.99 6.03 -5.92
CA ASP A 141 -1.42 7.04 -5.02
C ASP A 141 -1.89 6.89 -3.56
N ALA A 142 -2.92 6.07 -3.31
CA ALA A 142 -3.41 5.78 -1.98
C ALA A 142 -3.82 4.30 -1.85
N VAL A 143 -3.78 3.78 -0.62
CA VAL A 143 -4.19 2.40 -0.30
C VAL A 143 -5.28 2.41 0.75
N VAL A 144 -6.39 1.76 0.45
CA VAL A 144 -7.42 1.42 1.43
C VAL A 144 -7.53 -0.09 1.53
N GLY A 145 -7.89 -0.65 2.69
CA GLY A 145 -8.01 -2.09 2.75
C GLY A 145 -8.45 -2.69 4.07
N VAL A 146 -8.46 -4.02 4.07
CA VAL A 146 -8.79 -4.85 5.23
C VAL A 146 -7.62 -5.80 5.46
N ALA A 147 -7.21 -5.99 6.72
CA ALA A 147 -6.19 -6.98 7.08
C ALA A 147 -6.24 -7.35 8.56
N CYS A 148 -5.55 -8.41 8.95
CA CYS A 148 -5.34 -8.76 10.35
C CYS A 148 -4.48 -7.70 11.05
N LEU A 149 -4.68 -7.54 12.36
CA LEU A 149 -4.06 -6.45 13.13
C LEU A 149 -2.53 -6.52 13.07
N ASN A 150 -1.96 -7.72 13.20
CA ASN A 150 -0.51 -7.96 13.13
C ASN A 150 0.13 -7.54 11.80
N VAL A 151 -0.60 -7.62 10.68
CA VAL A 151 -0.10 -7.13 9.38
C VAL A 151 -0.18 -5.62 9.31
N LEU A 152 -1.28 -5.03 9.82
CA LEU A 152 -1.48 -3.58 9.83
C LEU A 152 -0.45 -2.87 10.69
N GLU A 153 -0.20 -3.34 11.91
CA GLU A 153 0.81 -2.77 12.82
C GLU A 153 2.20 -2.70 12.18
N LYS A 154 2.62 -3.76 11.47
CA LYS A 154 3.92 -3.79 10.77
C LYS A 154 3.96 -2.95 9.50
N ALA A 155 2.79 -2.61 8.94
CA ALA A 155 2.68 -1.83 7.73
C ALA A 155 2.67 -0.32 8.03
N VAL A 156 2.07 0.10 9.15
CA VAL A 156 1.92 1.50 9.56
C VAL A 156 3.26 2.24 9.50
N ASP A 157 4.33 1.70 10.10
CA ASP A 157 5.65 2.36 10.12
C ASP A 157 6.17 2.70 8.71
N LYS A 158 6.08 1.73 7.79
CA LYS A 158 6.61 1.86 6.44
C LYS A 158 5.79 2.84 5.61
N ILE A 159 4.48 2.82 5.81
CA ILE A 159 3.53 3.68 5.10
C ILE A 159 3.67 5.13 5.59
N LEU A 160 3.77 5.34 6.90
CA LEU A 160 4.01 6.65 7.50
C LEU A 160 5.34 7.24 7.04
N LEU A 161 6.42 6.44 7.07
CA LEU A 161 7.74 6.89 6.64
C LEU A 161 7.77 7.29 5.16
N ALA A 162 7.03 6.57 4.30
CA ALA A 162 6.95 6.87 2.88
C ALA A 162 6.00 8.03 2.56
N GLY A 163 5.17 8.46 3.51
CA GLY A 163 4.11 9.46 3.29
C GLY A 163 3.06 8.97 2.30
N ILE A 164 2.66 7.70 2.39
CA ILE A 164 1.64 7.11 1.52
C ILE A 164 0.28 7.23 2.23
N PRO A 165 -0.72 7.93 1.65
CA PRO A 165 -2.06 7.98 2.21
C PRO A 165 -2.68 6.59 2.34
N CYS A 166 -3.14 6.24 3.54
CA CYS A 166 -3.75 4.95 3.78
C CYS A 166 -4.94 4.96 4.74
N MET A 167 -5.89 4.05 4.53
CA MET A 167 -6.91 3.71 5.51
C MET A 167 -7.03 2.19 5.62
N ALA A 168 -7.32 1.69 6.82
CA ALA A 168 -7.49 0.27 7.04
C ALA A 168 -8.61 -0.05 8.03
N VAL A 169 -9.30 -1.15 7.78
CA VAL A 169 -10.23 -1.76 8.73
C VAL A 169 -9.65 -3.10 9.19
N PRO A 170 -9.31 -3.26 10.48
CA PRO A 170 -8.85 -4.52 11.04
C PRO A 170 -9.92 -5.61 10.94
N LEU A 171 -9.49 -6.85 10.73
CA LEU A 171 -10.33 -8.02 10.93
C LEU A 171 -10.69 -8.17 12.42
N LEU A 172 -11.87 -8.72 12.70
CA LEU A 172 -12.36 -8.97 14.05
C LEU A 172 -11.68 -10.19 14.70
N SER A 173 -11.13 -11.09 13.89
CA SER A 173 -10.34 -12.24 14.32
C SER A 173 -9.11 -12.45 13.44
N ASP A 174 -8.06 -12.98 14.05
CA ASP A 174 -6.78 -13.31 13.39
C ASP A 174 -6.66 -14.80 13.05
N ASP A 175 -7.77 -15.57 13.06
CA ASP A 175 -7.77 -17.02 12.89
C ASP A 175 -7.46 -17.49 11.45
N CYS A 176 -7.13 -16.54 10.55
CA CYS A 176 -6.78 -16.75 9.13
C CYS A 176 -7.74 -17.66 8.34
N ARG A 177 -8.97 -17.85 8.84
CA ARG A 177 -9.99 -18.69 8.23
C ARG A 177 -11.37 -18.22 8.64
N ASN A 178 -12.23 -17.92 7.66
CA ASN A 178 -13.61 -17.48 7.87
C ASN A 178 -13.72 -16.31 8.87
N THR A 179 -12.82 -15.33 8.73
CA THR A 179 -12.79 -14.17 9.60
C THR A 179 -13.94 -13.21 9.27
N SER A 180 -14.24 -12.30 10.19
CA SER A 180 -15.23 -11.24 10.00
C SER A 180 -14.58 -9.86 10.08
N VAL A 181 -15.31 -8.85 9.59
CA VAL A 181 -14.91 -7.44 9.56
C VAL A 181 -16.13 -6.59 9.88
N ASP A 182 -15.93 -5.39 10.44
CA ASP A 182 -17.01 -4.39 10.54
C ASP A 182 -17.39 -3.91 9.12
N GLU A 183 -18.35 -4.58 8.47
CA GLU A 183 -18.71 -4.34 7.06
C GLU A 183 -19.13 -2.90 6.79
N GLN A 184 -19.83 -2.27 7.74
CA GLN A 184 -20.23 -0.87 7.65
C GLN A 184 -19.02 0.07 7.54
N TRP A 185 -17.92 -0.23 8.25
CA TRP A 185 -16.71 0.57 8.17
C TRP A 185 -15.99 0.40 6.84
N VAL A 186 -16.03 -0.81 6.27
CA VAL A 186 -15.48 -1.08 4.94
C VAL A 186 -16.28 -0.33 3.87
N ASP A 187 -17.61 -0.36 3.94
CA ASP A 187 -18.48 0.39 3.04
C ASP A 187 -18.24 1.91 3.14
N GLU A 188 -18.15 2.47 4.35
CA GLU A 188 -17.84 3.89 4.57
C GLU A 188 -16.47 4.27 3.98
N MET A 189 -15.46 3.42 4.12
CA MET A 189 -14.12 3.65 3.59
C MET A 189 -14.09 3.60 2.05
N ILE A 190 -14.83 2.66 1.43
CA ILE A 190 -14.92 2.55 -0.03
C ILE A 190 -15.70 3.73 -0.61
N ARG A 191 -16.77 4.19 0.07
CA ARG A 191 -17.61 5.32 -0.37
C ARG A 191 -17.05 6.70 -0.04
N LEU A 192 -15.83 6.78 0.48
CA LEU A 192 -15.20 8.06 0.78
C LEU A 192 -15.18 8.96 -0.46
N GLU A 193 -15.88 10.08 -0.41
CA GLU A 193 -16.02 10.98 -1.55
C GLU A 193 -14.66 11.57 -1.96
N TYR A 194 -14.54 11.89 -3.25
CA TYR A 194 -13.36 12.59 -3.75
C TYR A 194 -13.44 14.07 -3.44
N ASP A 195 -12.45 14.60 -2.72
CA ASP A 195 -12.35 16.01 -2.37
C ASP A 195 -10.92 16.51 -2.59
N ASN A 196 -10.73 17.37 -3.59
CA ASN A 196 -9.42 17.91 -3.95
C ASN A 196 -9.02 19.18 -3.17
N SER A 197 -9.81 19.59 -2.18
CA SER A 197 -9.54 20.78 -1.37
C SER A 197 -8.51 20.57 -0.27
N THR A 198 -8.11 19.31 -0.01
CA THR A 198 -7.19 18.97 1.08
C THR A 198 -5.75 19.38 0.78
N PRO A 199 -5.03 19.99 1.74
CA PRO A 199 -3.60 20.25 1.61
C PRO A 199 -2.82 18.96 1.36
N GLN A 200 -1.86 19.01 0.44
CA GLN A 200 -1.00 17.88 0.13
C GLN A 200 -0.01 17.63 1.28
N THR A 201 0.02 16.41 1.79
CA THR A 201 1.01 15.96 2.77
C THR A 201 2.32 15.61 2.05
N CYS A 202 3.45 15.97 2.65
CA CYS A 202 4.75 15.60 2.10
C CYS A 202 4.87 14.08 1.90
N THR A 203 5.42 13.67 0.77
CA THR A 203 5.50 12.27 0.37
C THR A 203 6.78 11.97 -0.41
N TYR A 204 7.41 10.84 -0.08
CA TYR A 204 8.58 10.35 -0.82
C TYR A 204 8.20 9.61 -2.10
N MET A 205 6.91 9.46 -2.38
CA MET A 205 6.35 8.76 -3.54
C MET A 205 7.01 9.19 -4.85
N HIS A 206 7.17 10.50 -5.06
CA HIS A 206 7.74 11.06 -6.29
C HIS A 206 9.21 10.63 -6.48
N LEU A 207 10.00 10.70 -5.41
CA LEU A 207 11.40 10.27 -5.42
C LEU A 207 11.54 8.75 -5.56
N MET A 208 10.66 7.97 -4.94
CA MET A 208 10.62 6.51 -5.10
C MET A 208 10.31 6.13 -6.55
N ARG A 209 9.33 6.79 -7.18
CA ARG A 209 8.97 6.61 -8.59
C ARG A 209 10.09 7.02 -9.53
N ALA A 210 10.70 8.19 -9.31
CA ALA A 210 11.84 8.66 -10.09
C ALA A 210 13.02 7.67 -10.01
N SER A 211 13.32 7.19 -8.81
CA SER A 211 14.35 6.18 -8.60
C SER A 211 14.05 4.85 -9.31
N ALA A 212 12.80 4.40 -9.28
CA ALA A 212 12.39 3.19 -9.98
C ALA A 212 12.46 3.34 -11.51
N ALA A 213 12.08 4.51 -12.03
CA ALA A 213 12.12 4.82 -13.46
C ALA A 213 13.54 4.79 -14.06
N LEU A 214 14.59 5.01 -13.26
CA LEU A 214 15.99 4.86 -13.70
C LEU A 214 16.32 3.44 -14.17
N PHE A 215 15.57 2.43 -13.70
CA PHE A 215 15.76 1.03 -14.04
C PHE A 215 14.75 0.52 -15.08
N ASP A 216 13.89 1.41 -15.62
CA ASP A 216 13.08 1.06 -16.78
C ASP A 216 14.00 0.70 -17.96
N PRO A 217 13.68 -0.34 -18.76
CA PRO A 217 14.55 -0.77 -19.87
C PRO A 217 14.89 0.34 -20.87
N ASP A 218 13.99 1.28 -21.13
CA ASP A 218 14.23 2.39 -22.05
C ASP A 218 15.13 3.45 -21.41
N THR A 219 14.86 3.81 -20.15
CA THR A 219 15.71 4.74 -19.39
C THR A 219 17.12 4.20 -19.19
N LEU A 220 17.27 2.90 -18.92
CA LEU A 220 18.58 2.26 -18.78
C LEU A 220 19.40 2.38 -20.06
N GLU A 221 18.77 2.18 -21.22
CA GLU A 221 19.42 2.29 -22.53
C GLU A 221 19.83 3.73 -22.85
N GLU A 222 19.09 4.72 -22.37
CA GLU A 222 19.45 6.14 -22.49
C GLU A 222 20.64 6.50 -21.58
N LEU A 223 20.59 6.11 -20.31
CA LEU A 223 21.61 6.46 -19.31
C LEU A 223 22.91 5.69 -19.51
N ILE A 224 22.80 4.43 -19.91
CA ILE A 224 23.90 3.51 -20.12
C ILE A 224 23.59 2.78 -21.43
N PRO A 225 23.98 3.31 -22.60
CA PRO A 225 23.73 2.63 -23.87
C PRO A 225 24.56 1.35 -23.99
N ARG A 226 23.98 0.29 -24.57
CA ARG A 226 24.71 -0.95 -24.83
C ARG A 226 25.81 -0.75 -25.86
N ILE A 227 26.93 -1.43 -25.64
CA ILE A 227 28.12 -1.30 -26.49
C ILE A 227 28.30 -2.55 -27.36
N ARG A 228 27.78 -3.72 -26.93
CA ARG A 228 28.10 -5.02 -27.56
C ARG A 228 26.90 -5.68 -28.21
N GLY A 229 25.73 -5.65 -27.58
CA GLY A 229 24.53 -6.32 -28.05
C GLY A 229 23.33 -5.40 -28.21
N THR A 230 22.51 -5.63 -29.23
CA THR A 230 21.25 -4.88 -29.47
C THR A 230 20.02 -5.61 -28.91
N ILE A 231 20.18 -6.84 -28.43
CA ILE A 231 19.05 -7.72 -28.09
C ILE A 231 18.69 -7.58 -26.61
N ARG A 232 17.45 -7.18 -26.33
CA ARG A 232 16.87 -7.22 -24.97
C ARG A 232 16.51 -8.67 -24.63
N ILE A 233 16.83 -9.09 -23.40
CA ILE A 233 16.23 -10.29 -22.84
C ILE A 233 14.84 -9.88 -22.34
N ASP A 234 13.83 -10.61 -22.79
CA ASP A 234 12.44 -10.48 -22.38
C ASP A 234 11.91 -11.83 -21.86
N GLU A 235 10.64 -11.87 -21.45
CA GLU A 235 10.01 -13.09 -20.92
C GLU A 235 9.95 -14.25 -21.95
N ASN A 236 10.14 -13.95 -23.24
CA ASN A 236 10.16 -14.95 -24.32
C ASN A 236 11.58 -15.38 -24.71
N SER A 237 12.60 -14.79 -24.10
CA SER A 237 13.99 -15.08 -24.40
C SER A 237 14.38 -16.43 -23.82
N ASN A 238 14.65 -17.40 -24.70
CA ASN A 238 15.04 -18.74 -24.31
C ASN A 238 16.57 -18.87 -24.15
N ALA A 239 17.02 -19.91 -23.44
CA ALA A 239 18.45 -20.19 -23.24
C ALA A 239 19.22 -20.40 -24.56
N ALA A 240 18.54 -20.81 -25.64
CA ALA A 240 19.14 -20.98 -26.95
C ALA A 240 19.52 -19.64 -27.61
N ASN A 241 18.70 -18.59 -27.40
CA ASN A 241 18.97 -17.24 -27.90
C ASN A 241 20.21 -16.65 -27.21
N LEU A 242 20.38 -16.87 -25.90
CA LEU A 242 21.59 -16.46 -25.18
C LEU A 242 22.82 -17.27 -25.59
N ALA A 243 22.68 -18.58 -25.81
CA ALA A 243 23.79 -19.44 -26.22
C ALA A 243 24.33 -19.11 -27.64
N ALA A 244 23.52 -18.48 -28.48
CA ALA A 244 23.90 -18.02 -29.81
C ALA A 244 24.61 -16.65 -29.82
N MET A 245 24.63 -15.93 -28.68
CA MET A 245 25.30 -14.63 -28.56
C MET A 245 26.81 -14.78 -28.31
N ASP A 246 27.56 -13.74 -28.67
CA ASP A 246 28.92 -13.56 -28.14
C ASP A 246 28.89 -13.56 -26.60
N PRO A 247 29.80 -14.26 -25.90
CA PRO A 247 29.76 -14.36 -24.44
C PRO A 247 29.74 -13.02 -23.70
N ILE A 248 30.41 -12.00 -24.23
CA ILE A 248 30.42 -10.66 -23.61
C ILE A 248 29.09 -9.96 -23.87
N GLY A 249 28.54 -10.07 -25.09
CA GLY A 249 27.19 -9.58 -25.40
C GLY A 249 26.09 -10.26 -24.59
N ALA A 250 26.19 -11.57 -24.36
CA ALA A 250 25.29 -12.32 -23.48
C ALA A 250 25.38 -11.83 -22.03
N THR A 251 26.61 -11.57 -21.55
CA THR A 251 26.83 -11.01 -20.21
C THR A 251 26.21 -9.61 -20.07
N GLU A 252 26.39 -8.75 -21.07
CA GLU A 252 25.75 -7.44 -21.12
C GLU A 252 24.22 -7.59 -21.07
N ALA A 253 23.63 -8.44 -21.91
CA ALA A 253 22.18 -8.66 -21.94
C ALA A 253 21.62 -9.14 -20.59
N VAL A 254 22.30 -10.09 -19.91
CA VAL A 254 21.93 -10.56 -18.56
C VAL A 254 22.08 -9.46 -17.53
N ALA A 255 23.10 -8.60 -17.63
CA ALA A 255 23.28 -7.49 -16.70
C ALA A 255 22.14 -6.47 -16.79
N TYR A 256 21.67 -6.14 -18.00
CA TYR A 256 20.52 -5.23 -18.19
C TYR A 256 19.21 -5.87 -17.72
N ASP A 257 18.97 -7.13 -18.07
CA ASP A 257 17.82 -7.90 -17.56
C ASP A 257 17.81 -7.89 -16.04
N PHE A 258 18.95 -8.21 -15.43
CA PHE A 258 19.11 -8.13 -14.00
C PHE A 258 18.77 -6.72 -13.53
N LEU A 259 19.44 -5.66 -13.99
CA LEU A 259 19.23 -4.27 -13.54
C LEU A 259 17.77 -3.81 -13.65
N SER A 260 17.07 -4.19 -14.72
CA SER A 260 15.66 -3.86 -14.93
C SER A 260 14.69 -4.60 -14.00
N LYS A 261 15.13 -5.72 -13.40
CA LYS A 261 14.36 -6.46 -12.40
C LYS A 261 14.42 -5.75 -11.03
N GLY A 262 13.29 -5.77 -10.33
CA GLY A 262 12.99 -4.91 -9.19
C GLY A 262 13.92 -5.01 -7.96
N GLY A 263 13.73 -4.07 -7.04
CA GLY A 263 14.42 -4.00 -5.74
C GLY A 263 15.72 -3.17 -5.71
N LYS A 264 16.12 -2.57 -6.83
CA LYS A 264 17.41 -1.84 -6.97
C LYS A 264 17.30 -0.33 -6.86
N HIS A 265 16.08 0.17 -6.70
CA HIS A 265 15.75 1.58 -6.57
C HIS A 265 16.05 2.15 -5.17
N SER A 266 16.34 1.36 -4.15
CA SER A 266 16.58 1.91 -2.81
C SER A 266 17.83 2.78 -2.73
N ARG A 267 18.92 2.42 -3.42
CA ARG A 267 20.17 3.21 -3.38
C ARG A 267 20.04 4.56 -4.11
N PRO A 268 19.51 4.62 -5.35
CA PRO A 268 19.27 5.92 -5.97
C PRO A 268 18.21 6.71 -5.23
N PHE A 269 17.18 6.07 -4.64
CA PHE A 269 16.18 6.74 -3.81
C PHE A 269 16.83 7.46 -2.62
N ILE A 270 17.69 6.78 -1.85
CA ILE A 270 18.39 7.39 -0.71
C ILE A 270 19.22 8.60 -1.17
N THR A 271 19.87 8.49 -2.32
CA THR A 271 20.67 9.58 -2.90
C THR A 271 19.80 10.78 -3.26
N LEU A 272 18.68 10.55 -3.95
CA LEU A 272 17.71 11.58 -4.33
C LEU A 272 17.06 12.23 -3.10
N ALA A 273 16.65 11.43 -2.11
CA ALA A 273 16.05 11.91 -0.87
C ALA A 273 17.03 12.74 -0.04
N THR A 274 18.31 12.33 0.01
CA THR A 274 19.37 13.09 0.71
C THR A 274 19.61 14.42 0.01
N TYR A 275 19.68 14.43 -1.33
CA TYR A 275 19.84 15.65 -2.10
C TYR A 275 18.66 16.61 -1.88
N ASP A 276 17.42 16.12 -2.02
CA ASP A 276 16.20 16.92 -1.85
C ASP A 276 16.14 17.56 -0.45
N ALA A 277 16.40 16.77 0.61
CA ALA A 277 16.45 17.26 1.98
C ALA A 277 17.51 18.37 2.18
N MET A 278 18.66 18.25 1.50
CA MET A 278 19.73 19.26 1.56
C MET A 278 19.44 20.51 0.71
N THR A 279 18.55 20.43 -0.28
CA THR A 279 18.19 21.52 -1.19
C THR A 279 16.85 22.18 -0.90
N GLY A 280 16.21 21.86 0.23
CA GLY A 280 15.00 22.51 0.70
C GLY A 280 13.70 21.73 0.49
N GLY A 281 13.76 20.45 0.15
CA GLY A 281 12.60 19.54 0.17
C GLY A 281 11.53 19.89 -0.86
N GLN A 282 11.92 20.18 -2.12
CA GLN A 282 10.95 20.58 -3.15
C GLN A 282 10.32 19.38 -3.88
N ALA A 283 10.92 18.20 -3.75
CA ALA A 283 10.44 16.96 -4.36
C ALA A 283 9.69 16.05 -3.39
N THR A 284 9.41 16.53 -2.18
CA THR A 284 8.66 15.85 -1.13
C THR A 284 7.42 16.62 -0.70
#